data_AF-A0A0W1DRE1-F1
#
_entry.id   AF-A0A0W1DRE1-F1
#
_cell.length_a   1.000
_cell.length_b   1.000
_cell.length_c   1.000
_cell.angle_alpha   90.00
_cell.angle_beta   90.00
_cell.angle_gamma   90.00
#
_symmetry.space_group_name_H-M   'P 1'
#
loop_
_entity.id
_entity.type
_entity.pdbx_description
1 polymer ?
#
loop_
_entity_poly.entity_id
_entity_poly.type
_entity_poly.pdbx_seq_one_letter_code
_entity_poly.pdbx_strand_id
1 'polypeptide(L)'
;MRWAEMAAFTSMMRTHEGNRSRQNVQYDDDPDLLAHFARMTRIYAHLAPYRRRLSQAASETRLPVQRPLFLHFEDDPKTYAIETSYLRGPDLLVAPVIAAGQDEWTTYLPAGADWVHVWSGQSHAGGADVTVAAPFGQPPVFYRAGSADAALFDGIVAV
;
A
#
# COMPACT_ATOMS: atom_id res chain seq x y z
N MET A 1 7.14 -12.11 3.73
CA MET A 1 6.11 -11.24 4.35
C MET A 1 6.03 -9.86 3.69
N ARG A 2 7.06 -9.00 3.71
CA ARG A 2 7.05 -7.64 3.10
C ARG A 2 6.57 -7.59 1.64
N TRP A 3 6.97 -8.56 0.81
CA TRP A 3 6.52 -8.60 -0.58
C TRP A 3 5.01 -8.85 -0.72
N ALA A 4 4.44 -9.68 0.16
CA ALA A 4 3.00 -9.93 0.18
C ALA A 4 2.22 -8.70 0.68
N GLU A 5 2.79 -7.94 1.63
CA GLU A 5 2.24 -6.67 2.08
C GLU A 5 2.11 -5.69 0.91
N MET A 6 3.18 -5.45 0.15
CA MET A 6 3.11 -4.62 -1.06
C MET A 6 2.09 -5.18 -2.07
N ALA A 7 2.15 -6.48 -2.35
CA ALA A 7 1.30 -7.12 -3.35
C ALA A 7 -0.20 -7.00 -3.04
N ALA A 8 -0.60 -6.94 -1.77
CA ALA A 8 -2.00 -6.72 -1.38
C ALA A 8 -2.57 -5.38 -1.89
N PHE A 9 -1.70 -4.41 -2.16
CA PHE A 9 -2.05 -3.09 -2.68
C PHE A 9 -1.65 -2.89 -4.15
N THR A 10 -1.52 -3.96 -4.94
CA THR A 10 -1.34 -3.89 -6.39
C THR A 10 -2.60 -4.35 -7.13
N SER A 11 -2.49 -4.52 -8.45
CA SER A 11 -3.55 -5.09 -9.28
C SER A 11 -3.69 -6.61 -9.10
N MET A 12 -2.62 -7.31 -8.75
CA MET A 12 -2.60 -8.78 -8.68
C MET A 12 -1.63 -9.27 -7.61
N MET A 13 -2.07 -10.22 -6.79
CA MET A 13 -1.19 -11.03 -5.95
C MET A 13 -0.88 -12.35 -6.66
N ARG A 14 0.40 -12.70 -6.75
CA ARG A 14 0.86 -13.98 -7.31
C ARG A 14 2.19 -14.36 -6.69
N THR A 15 2.33 -15.60 -6.28
CA THR A 15 3.60 -16.18 -5.79
C THR A 15 4.41 -16.79 -6.93
N HIS A 16 5.62 -17.23 -6.63
CA HIS A 16 6.44 -18.04 -7.52
C HIS A 16 7.50 -18.76 -6.68
N GLU A 17 7.71 -20.06 -6.90
CA GLU A 17 8.75 -20.80 -6.16
C GLU A 17 10.19 -20.40 -6.53
N GLY A 18 10.37 -19.56 -7.54
CA GLY A 18 11.65 -19.18 -8.10
C GLY A 18 12.38 -20.29 -8.85
N ASN A 19 13.67 -20.07 -9.09
CA ASN A 19 14.54 -20.95 -9.87
C ASN A 19 15.17 -22.09 -9.05
N ARG A 20 15.11 -22.02 -7.72
CA ARG A 20 15.67 -23.01 -6.79
C ARG A 20 14.70 -23.26 -5.63
N SER A 21 13.51 -23.77 -5.93
CA SER A 21 12.39 -23.87 -4.98
C SER A 21 12.74 -24.53 -3.65
N ARG A 22 13.46 -25.66 -3.68
CA ARG A 22 13.88 -26.39 -2.47
C ARG A 22 14.94 -25.70 -1.60
N GLN A 23 15.53 -24.59 -2.06
CA GLN A 23 16.53 -23.81 -1.32
C GLN A 23 15.99 -22.45 -0.87
N ASN A 24 14.75 -22.12 -1.20
CA ASN A 24 14.11 -20.85 -0.86
C ASN A 24 12.83 -21.13 -0.08
N VAL A 25 12.61 -20.36 0.98
CA VAL A 25 11.37 -20.43 1.77
C VAL A 25 10.17 -20.13 0.87
N GLN A 26 9.20 -21.03 0.89
CA GLN A 26 7.88 -20.89 0.28
C GLN A 26 6.88 -20.31 1.28
N TYR A 27 5.78 -19.76 0.77
CA TYR A 27 4.77 -19.10 1.60
C TYR A 27 4.03 -20.05 2.56
N ASP A 28 4.12 -21.35 2.32
CA ASP A 28 3.48 -22.46 3.02
C ASP A 28 4.46 -23.32 3.84
N ASP A 29 5.75 -22.99 3.86
CA ASP A 29 6.76 -23.72 4.66
C ASP A 29 6.64 -23.45 6.16
N ASP A 30 6.06 -22.31 6.55
CA ASP A 30 5.99 -21.83 7.93
C ASP A 30 4.56 -21.36 8.27
N PRO A 31 3.98 -21.78 9.41
CA PRO A 31 2.62 -21.41 9.79
C PRO A 31 2.39 -19.90 9.95
N ASP A 32 3.37 -19.16 10.49
CA ASP A 32 3.24 -17.71 10.69
C ASP A 32 3.32 -16.97 9.35
N LEU A 33 4.19 -17.42 8.45
CA LEU A 33 4.27 -16.93 7.07
C LEU A 33 2.97 -17.19 6.31
N LEU A 34 2.39 -18.39 6.43
CA LEU A 34 1.13 -18.75 5.79
C LEU A 34 -0.03 -17.93 6.35
N ALA A 35 -0.09 -17.75 7.67
CA ALA A 35 -1.09 -16.92 8.34
C ALA A 35 -0.99 -15.45 7.89
N HIS A 36 0.22 -14.91 7.82
CA HIS A 36 0.47 -13.57 7.28
C HIS A 36 0.02 -13.45 5.82
N PHE A 37 0.40 -14.42 4.98
CA PHE A 37 -0.02 -14.45 3.58
C PHE A 37 -1.55 -14.49 3.46
N ALA A 38 -2.23 -15.32 4.24
CA ALA A 38 -3.68 -15.41 4.29
C ALA A 38 -4.34 -14.08 4.72
N ARG A 39 -3.79 -13.37 5.71
CA ARG A 39 -4.28 -12.04 6.08
C ARG A 39 -4.12 -11.04 4.94
N MET A 40 -2.97 -11.03 4.26
CA MET A 40 -2.75 -10.14 3.11
C MET A 40 -3.69 -10.44 1.93
N THR A 41 -4.02 -11.71 1.66
CA THR A 41 -5.00 -12.05 0.61
C THR A 41 -6.43 -11.64 0.99
N ARG A 42 -6.81 -11.70 2.28
CA ARG A 42 -8.09 -11.15 2.75
C ARG A 42 -8.15 -9.63 2.58
N ILE A 43 -7.08 -8.90 2.88
CA ILE A 43 -7.01 -7.45 2.64
C ILE A 43 -7.15 -7.14 1.14
N TYR A 44 -6.45 -7.91 0.29
CA TYR A 44 -6.59 -7.78 -1.15
C TYR A 44 -8.03 -8.07 -1.62
N ALA A 45 -8.71 -9.07 -1.03
CA ALA A 45 -10.11 -9.37 -1.32
C ALA A 45 -11.06 -8.25 -0.86
N HIS A 46 -10.86 -7.72 0.34
CA HIS A 46 -11.59 -6.58 0.89
C HIS A 46 -11.50 -5.35 -0.02
N LEU A 47 -10.31 -5.07 -0.55
CA LEU A 47 -10.06 -3.96 -1.49
C LEU A 47 -10.52 -4.22 -2.94
N ALA A 48 -11.25 -5.30 -3.21
CA ALA A 48 -11.75 -5.62 -4.55
C ALA A 48 -12.67 -4.53 -5.15
N PRO A 49 -13.60 -3.90 -4.41
CA PRO A 49 -14.45 -2.85 -4.96
C PRO A 49 -13.64 -1.66 -5.50
N TYR A 50 -12.67 -1.18 -4.71
CA TYR A 50 -11.75 -0.11 -5.13
C TYR A 50 -10.90 -0.53 -6.32
N ARG A 51 -10.31 -1.73 -6.27
CA ARG A 51 -9.50 -2.28 -7.38
C ARG A 51 -10.28 -2.32 -8.70
N ARG A 52 -11.54 -2.75 -8.67
CA ARG A 52 -12.40 -2.83 -9.87
C ARG A 52 -12.63 -1.45 -10.47
N ARG A 53 -12.94 -0.44 -9.64
CA ARG A 53 -13.09 0.94 -10.11
C ARG A 53 -11.81 1.49 -10.73
N LEU A 54 -10.65 1.23 -10.11
CA LEU A 54 -9.36 1.65 -10.69
C LEU A 54 -9.06 0.95 -12.02
N SER A 55 -9.39 -0.33 -12.15
CA SER A 55 -9.24 -1.07 -13.40
C SER A 55 -10.13 -0.52 -14.51
N GLN A 56 -11.38 -0.16 -14.18
CA GLN A 56 -12.29 0.48 -15.13
C GLN A 56 -11.76 1.85 -15.55
N ALA A 57 -11.39 2.69 -14.59
CA ALA A 57 -10.82 4.01 -14.84
C ALA A 57 -9.56 3.92 -15.71
N ALA A 58 -8.71 2.91 -15.51
CA ALA A 58 -7.53 2.70 -16.35
C ALA A 58 -7.90 2.41 -17.82
N SER A 59 -8.97 1.65 -18.07
CA SER A 59 -9.45 1.39 -19.44
C SER A 59 -10.01 2.65 -20.11
N GLU A 60 -10.65 3.53 -19.35
CA GLU A 60 -11.33 4.72 -19.87
C GLU A 60 -10.35 5.89 -20.05
N THR A 61 -9.50 6.13 -19.06
CA THR A 61 -8.65 7.32 -18.94
C THR A 61 -7.17 7.07 -19.20
N ARG A 62 -6.75 5.80 -19.28
CA ARG A 62 -5.34 5.37 -19.38
C ARG A 62 -4.49 5.70 -18.16
N LEU A 63 -5.10 6.19 -17.06
CA LEU A 63 -4.39 6.37 -15.80
C LEU A 63 -4.02 5.02 -15.20
N PRO A 64 -2.76 4.79 -14.80
CA PRO A 64 -2.35 3.51 -14.22
C PRO A 64 -2.99 3.30 -12.85
N VAL A 65 -3.05 2.04 -12.40
CA VAL A 65 -3.56 1.68 -11.06
C VAL A 65 -2.58 2.14 -9.98
N GLN A 66 -1.29 1.92 -10.19
CA GLN A 66 -0.21 2.49 -9.36
C GLN A 66 0.32 3.73 -10.08
N ARG A 67 0.34 4.85 -9.36
CA ARG A 67 0.61 6.18 -9.91
C ARG A 67 1.75 6.82 -9.13
N PRO A 68 2.65 7.55 -9.80
CA PRO A 68 3.59 8.40 -9.09
C PRO A 68 2.84 9.52 -8.37
N LEU A 69 3.40 10.00 -7.26
CA LEU A 69 2.74 11.00 -6.42
C LEU A 69 2.48 12.31 -7.20
N PHE A 70 3.46 12.75 -8.01
CA PHE A 70 3.35 14.01 -8.77
C PHE A 70 2.11 14.08 -9.67
N LEU A 71 1.56 12.93 -10.10
CA LEU A 71 0.37 12.89 -10.97
C LEU A 71 -0.88 13.49 -10.32
N HIS A 72 -0.94 13.57 -8.99
CA HIS A 72 -2.05 14.19 -8.24
C HIS A 72 -1.60 15.41 -7.42
N PHE A 73 -0.31 15.74 -7.45
CA PHE A 73 0.35 16.71 -6.59
C PHE A 73 1.43 17.48 -7.36
N GLU A 74 1.07 18.02 -8.52
CA GLU A 74 2.00 18.69 -9.46
C GLU A 74 2.69 19.92 -8.85
N ASP A 75 2.02 20.62 -7.93
CA ASP A 75 2.56 21.80 -7.23
C ASP A 75 3.50 21.45 -6.07
N ASP A 76 3.77 20.17 -5.82
CA ASP A 76 4.70 19.69 -4.80
C ASP A 76 5.97 19.09 -5.43
N PRO A 77 7.07 19.88 -5.58
CA PRO A 77 8.29 19.44 -6.23
C PRO A 77 8.93 18.18 -5.63
N LYS A 78 8.71 17.89 -4.34
CA LYS A 78 9.30 16.69 -3.71
C LYS A 78 8.76 15.42 -4.34
N THR A 79 7.51 15.44 -4.83
CA THR A 79 6.83 14.26 -5.35
C THR A 79 7.42 13.73 -6.67
N TYR A 80 8.18 14.55 -7.40
CA TYR A 80 8.79 14.18 -8.67
C TYR A 80 9.97 13.21 -8.54
N ALA A 81 10.66 13.23 -7.40
CA ALA A 81 11.84 12.39 -7.16
C ALA A 81 11.54 11.10 -6.38
N ILE A 82 10.28 10.90 -5.96
CA ILE A 82 9.90 9.77 -5.11
C ILE A 82 9.60 8.54 -5.98
N GLU A 83 10.38 7.49 -5.75
CA GLU A 83 10.27 6.21 -6.48
C GLU A 83 9.89 5.03 -5.57
N THR A 84 9.94 5.23 -4.25
CA THR A 84 9.74 4.17 -3.23
C THR A 84 8.34 4.14 -2.63
N SER A 85 7.48 5.09 -2.99
CA SER A 85 6.06 5.08 -2.65
C SER A 85 5.21 5.38 -3.88
N TYR A 86 3.94 4.99 -3.83
CA TYR A 86 3.02 5.18 -4.93
C TYR A 86 1.61 5.46 -4.43
N LEU A 87 0.83 6.14 -5.25
CA LEU A 87 -0.61 6.21 -5.07
C LEU A 87 -1.26 5.02 -5.80
N ARG A 88 -2.05 4.23 -5.09
CA ARG A 88 -2.95 3.26 -5.68
C ARG A 88 -4.28 3.94 -5.94
N GLY A 89 -4.53 4.35 -7.18
CA GLY A 89 -5.61 5.29 -7.47
C GLY A 89 -5.27 6.70 -6.95
N PRO A 90 -6.25 7.60 -6.79
CA PRO A 90 -5.98 8.96 -6.33
C PRO A 90 -5.93 9.12 -4.80
N ASP A 91 -6.42 8.12 -4.04
CA ASP A 91 -6.75 8.29 -2.62
C ASP A 91 -5.93 7.45 -1.64
N LEU A 92 -5.19 6.44 -2.10
CA LEU A 92 -4.49 5.50 -1.23
C LEU A 92 -2.98 5.55 -1.49
N LEU A 93 -2.21 6.11 -0.58
CA LEU A 93 -0.74 6.11 -0.62
C LEU A 93 -0.20 4.85 0.03
N VAL A 94 0.75 4.20 -0.65
CA VAL A 94 1.42 2.99 -0.18
C VAL A 94 2.93 3.23 -0.21
N ALA A 95 3.59 3.03 0.92
CA ALA A 95 5.04 3.14 1.04
C ALA A 95 5.61 1.82 1.58
N PRO A 96 5.92 0.84 0.69
CA PRO A 96 6.40 -0.46 1.10
C PRO A 96 7.71 -0.38 1.89
N VAL A 97 7.83 -1.21 2.92
CA VAL A 97 9.09 -1.41 3.65
C VAL A 97 10.03 -2.25 2.79
N ILE A 98 11.09 -1.63 2.29
CA ILE A 98 12.05 -2.24 1.34
C ILE A 98 13.44 -2.53 1.95
N ALA A 99 13.63 -2.26 3.25
CA ALA A 99 14.85 -2.64 3.97
C ALA A 99 14.56 -3.73 5.02
N ALA A 100 15.55 -4.60 5.26
CA ALA A 100 15.46 -5.66 6.26
C ALA A 100 15.56 -5.09 7.69
N GLY A 101 14.95 -5.80 8.64
CA GLY A 101 15.05 -5.49 10.07
C GLY A 101 14.34 -4.20 10.52
N GLN A 102 13.45 -3.66 9.69
CA GLN A 102 12.70 -2.44 10.01
C GLN A 102 11.36 -2.77 10.68
N ASP A 103 11.09 -2.10 11.79
CA ASP A 103 9.83 -2.08 12.54
C ASP A 103 9.11 -0.72 12.47
N GLU A 104 9.77 0.30 11.93
CA GLU A 104 9.23 1.59 11.53
C GLU A 104 9.65 1.93 10.09
N TRP A 105 8.96 2.89 9.47
CA TRP A 105 9.29 3.34 8.12
C TRP A 105 8.95 4.82 7.94
N THR A 106 9.84 5.53 7.27
CA THR A 106 9.64 6.95 6.95
C THR A 106 9.22 7.11 5.50
N THR A 107 8.14 7.84 5.26
CA THR A 107 7.66 8.20 3.92
C THR A 107 7.23 9.66 3.87
N TYR A 108 7.39 10.27 2.71
CA TYR A 108 6.82 11.59 2.44
C TYR A 108 5.32 11.49 2.16
N LEU A 109 4.54 12.38 2.76
CA LEU A 109 3.13 12.58 2.45
C LEU A 109 2.98 13.87 1.64
N PRO A 110 2.42 13.84 0.41
CA PRO A 110 2.30 15.02 -0.44
C PRO A 110 1.55 16.19 0.20
N ALA A 111 1.99 17.41 -0.07
CA ALA A 111 1.29 18.63 0.32
C ALA A 111 -0.07 18.76 -0.39
N GLY A 112 -0.99 19.53 0.19
CA GLY A 112 -2.32 19.77 -0.40
C GLY A 112 -3.38 18.72 -0.03
N ALA A 113 -3.06 17.75 0.83
CA ALA A 113 -4.02 16.84 1.42
C ALA A 113 -3.60 16.43 2.84
N ASP A 114 -4.60 16.15 3.68
CA ASP A 114 -4.39 15.43 4.93
C ASP A 114 -4.56 13.92 4.69
N TRP A 115 -3.82 13.13 5.45
CA TRP A 115 -3.68 11.69 5.27
C TRP A 115 -4.00 10.96 6.56
N VAL A 116 -4.71 9.85 6.48
CA VAL A 116 -5.05 9.00 7.62
C VAL A 116 -4.30 7.69 7.50
N HIS A 117 -3.50 7.35 8.50
CA HIS A 117 -2.78 6.09 8.56
C HIS A 117 -3.77 4.94 8.81
N VAL A 118 -3.85 3.99 7.88
CA VAL A 118 -4.90 2.94 7.86
C VAL A 118 -4.99 2.16 9.17
N TRP A 119 -3.86 1.79 9.78
CA TRP A 119 -3.86 0.89 10.93
C TRP A 119 -4.18 1.58 12.25
N SER A 120 -3.68 2.81 12.43
CA SER A 120 -3.85 3.56 13.68
C SER A 120 -5.02 4.54 13.67
N GLY A 121 -5.53 4.90 12.49
CA GLY A 121 -6.48 6.01 12.33
C GLY A 121 -5.90 7.40 12.58
N GLN A 122 -4.60 7.52 12.88
CA GLN A 122 -3.94 8.80 13.08
C GLN A 122 -3.92 9.64 11.80
N SER A 123 -4.31 10.91 11.93
CA SER A 123 -4.21 11.90 10.85
C SER A 123 -2.84 12.55 10.83
N HIS A 124 -2.35 12.82 9.63
CA HIS A 124 -1.09 13.50 9.34
C HIS A 124 -1.35 14.59 8.29
N ALA A 125 -0.84 15.79 8.56
CA ALA A 125 -0.80 16.82 7.54
C ALA A 125 0.18 16.43 6.43
N GLY A 126 -0.19 16.70 5.17
CA GLY A 126 0.70 16.56 4.03
C GLY A 126 1.83 17.60 4.02
N GLY A 127 2.78 17.43 3.11
CA GLY A 127 3.92 18.33 2.92
C GLY A 127 5.15 17.97 3.77
N ALA A 128 5.13 16.82 4.44
CA ALA A 128 6.16 16.42 5.39
C ALA A 128 6.48 14.92 5.31
N ASP A 129 7.69 14.58 5.75
CA ASP A 129 8.06 13.20 6.03
C ASP A 129 7.42 12.75 7.35
N VAL A 130 6.89 11.53 7.35
CA VAL A 130 6.26 10.92 8.51
C VAL A 130 6.88 9.55 8.74
N THR A 131 7.28 9.31 9.98
CA THR A 131 7.71 7.99 10.46
C THR A 131 6.54 7.32 11.18
N VAL A 132 6.20 6.11 10.76
CA VAL A 132 5.14 5.29 11.39
C VAL A 132 5.67 3.91 11.76
N ALA A 133 5.08 3.31 12.78
CA ALA A 133 5.28 1.90 13.06
C ALA A 133 4.84 1.06 11.85
N ALA A 134 5.68 0.11 11.47
CA ALA A 134 5.50 -0.77 10.32
C ALA A 134 5.76 -2.24 10.69
N PRO A 135 5.16 -2.81 11.75
CA PRO A 135 5.33 -4.22 12.06
C PRO A 135 4.80 -5.10 10.91
N PHE A 136 5.17 -6.38 10.87
CA PHE A 136 4.66 -7.27 9.85
C PHE A 136 3.12 -7.30 9.83
N GLY A 137 2.56 -7.13 8.65
CA GLY A 137 1.13 -7.08 8.40
C GLY A 137 0.49 -5.71 8.59
N GLN A 138 1.27 -4.68 8.89
CA GLN A 138 0.82 -3.28 8.93
C GLN A 138 1.79 -2.41 8.11
N PRO A 139 1.91 -2.62 6.79
CA PRO A 139 2.77 -1.79 5.94
C PRO A 139 2.31 -0.32 5.97
N PRO A 140 3.20 0.68 5.82
CA PRO A 140 2.80 2.08 5.77
C PRO A 140 1.83 2.36 4.62
N VAL A 141 0.56 2.56 4.97
CA VAL A 141 -0.54 2.81 4.05
C VAL A 141 -1.40 3.92 4.63
N PHE A 142 -1.68 4.91 3.79
CA PHE A 142 -2.43 6.09 4.16
C PHE A 142 -3.52 6.33 3.15
N TYR A 143 -4.69 6.78 3.59
CA TYR A 143 -5.71 7.26 2.68
C TYR A 143 -5.97 8.75 2.88
N ARG A 144 -6.34 9.44 1.81
CA ARG A 144 -6.64 10.87 1.85
C ARG A 144 -7.89 11.13 2.72
N ALA A 145 -7.77 12.05 3.67
CA ALA A 145 -8.91 12.49 4.47
C ALA A 145 -10.02 13.04 3.57
N GLY A 146 -11.26 12.64 3.82
CA GLY A 146 -12.41 13.00 2.98
C GLY A 146 -12.56 12.17 1.69
N SER A 147 -11.75 11.12 1.49
CA SER A 147 -11.98 10.17 0.40
C SER A 147 -13.37 9.57 0.48
N ALA A 148 -14.05 9.43 -0.67
CA ALA A 148 -15.32 8.73 -0.77
C ALA A 148 -15.22 7.25 -0.37
N ASP A 149 -14.01 6.69 -0.34
CA ASP A 149 -13.71 5.31 0.02
C ASP A 149 -13.21 5.16 1.47
N ALA A 150 -13.26 6.20 2.30
CA ALA A 150 -12.77 6.17 3.68
C ALA A 150 -13.31 4.97 4.48
N ALA A 151 -14.62 4.71 4.44
CA ALA A 151 -15.22 3.56 5.13
C ALA A 151 -14.69 2.20 4.65
N LEU A 152 -14.34 2.08 3.36
CA LEU A 152 -13.70 0.88 2.83
C LEU A 152 -12.26 0.74 3.37
N PHE A 153 -11.52 1.84 3.44
CA PHE A 153 -10.14 1.84 3.94
C PHE A 153 -10.07 1.59 5.44
N ASP A 154 -10.97 2.18 6.23
CA ASP A 154 -11.09 1.91 7.67
C ASP A 154 -11.40 0.43 7.94
N GLY A 155 -12.19 -0.21 7.08
CA GLY A 155 -12.49 -1.63 7.16
C GLY A 155 -11.29 -2.56 7.03
N ILE A 156 -10.14 -2.10 6.54
CA ILE A 156 -8.90 -2.90 6.43
C ILE A 156 -8.44 -3.41 7.81
N VAL A 157 -8.64 -2.61 8.87
CA VAL A 157 -8.19 -2.95 10.23
C VAL A 157 -8.92 -4.17 10.79
N ALA A 158 -10.15 -4.43 10.31
CA ALA A 158 -10.98 -5.54 10.76
C ALA A 158 -10.69 -6.88 10.03
N VAL A 159 -9.68 -6.92 9.14
CA VAL A 159 -9.32 -8.08 8.31
C VAL A 159 -8.14 -8.88 8.85
#